data_AF-A0A1M4EBM8-F1
#
_entry.id   AF-A0A1M4EBM8-F1
#
_cell.length_a   1.000
_cell.length_b   1.000
_cell.length_c   1.000
_cell.angle_alpha   90.00
_cell.angle_beta   90.00
_cell.angle_gamma   90.00
#
_symmetry.space_group_name_H-M   'P 1'
#
loop_
_entity.id
_entity.type
_entity.pdbx_description
1 polymer ?
#
loop_
_entity_poly.entity_id
_entity_poly.type
_entity_poly.pdbx_seq_one_letter_code
_entity_poly.pdbx_strand_id
1 'polypeptide(L)'
;MLISGLTLARTPNVAITLPTIQAFTTGCLINVDIVTRRGTLSRDDFQTLQFSVFPHMITGVKADQPLPDQLLRFGVRFAGGAKATTVGQRLDRTQLPQDPPPGPQLSMLLPGMSLRSGDEDAGVMTMGLWLWPSPPRESFEFAVEWPIAGVELSIVELDGTAIADAAQRAVPYWPEP
;
A
#
# COMPACT_ATOMS: atom_id res chain seq x y z
N MET A 1 -5.00 21.01 14.15
CA MET A 1 -4.45 21.22 12.80
C MET A 1 -3.91 19.88 12.33
N LEU A 2 -4.67 19.15 11.52
CA LEU A 2 -4.21 17.89 10.92
C LEU A 2 -3.23 18.28 9.80
N ILE A 3 -1.94 18.08 10.02
CA ILE A 3 -0.95 18.09 8.93
C ILE A 3 -1.35 16.88 8.07
N SER A 4 -1.93 17.12 6.88
CA SER A 4 -2.31 16.02 6.00
C SER A 4 -1.07 15.21 5.68
N GLY A 5 -1.15 13.88 5.77
CA GLY A 5 -0.06 12.98 5.40
C GLY A 5 0.49 13.24 3.99
N LEU A 6 1.62 12.63 3.68
CA LEU A 6 2.29 12.76 2.39
C LEU A 6 1.34 12.37 1.25
N THR A 7 1.11 13.24 0.26
CA THR A 7 0.33 12.87 -0.92
C THR A 7 1.21 12.07 -1.88
N LEU A 8 0.82 10.83 -2.15
CA LEU A 8 1.52 9.92 -3.05
C LEU A 8 1.09 10.13 -4.50
N ALA A 9 -0.20 10.31 -4.73
CA ALA A 9 -0.75 10.58 -6.06
C ALA A 9 -2.08 11.33 -5.95
N ARG A 10 -2.40 12.13 -6.98
CA ARG A 10 -3.69 12.82 -7.09
C ARG A 10 -4.12 12.95 -8.54
N THR A 11 -5.35 12.57 -8.81
CA THR A 11 -6.05 12.71 -10.10
C THR A 11 -7.40 13.41 -9.88
N PRO A 12 -8.18 13.69 -10.93
CA PRO A 12 -9.53 14.23 -10.76
C PRO A 12 -10.46 13.31 -9.95
N ASN A 13 -10.22 12.00 -9.91
CA ASN A 13 -11.10 11.01 -9.28
C ASN A 13 -10.51 10.34 -8.04
N VAL A 14 -9.20 10.41 -7.85
CA VAL A 14 -8.50 9.70 -6.78
C VAL A 14 -7.48 10.59 -6.09
N ALA A 15 -7.35 10.45 -4.78
CA ALA A 15 -6.17 10.87 -4.04
C ALA A 15 -5.64 9.70 -3.21
N ILE A 16 -4.35 9.43 -3.31
CA ILE A 16 -3.66 8.44 -2.48
C ILE A 16 -2.71 9.21 -1.57
N THR A 17 -2.85 9.00 -0.26
CA THR A 17 -2.02 9.65 0.76
C THR A 17 -1.43 8.63 1.70
N LEU A 18 -0.32 8.97 2.32
CA LEU A 18 0.35 8.19 3.35
C LEU A 18 0.20 8.96 4.67
N PRO A 19 -0.88 8.69 5.44
CA PRO A 19 -1.14 9.37 6.71
C PRO A 19 -0.12 9.01 7.78
N THR A 20 0.25 7.72 7.91
CA THR A 20 1.10 7.23 8.99
C THR A 20 1.93 6.02 8.58
N ILE A 21 3.10 5.88 9.24
CA ILE A 21 3.87 4.64 9.28
C ILE A 21 4.00 4.24 10.74
N GLN A 22 3.62 3.01 11.08
CA GLN A 22 3.81 2.45 12.40
C GLN A 22 5.00 1.51 12.35
N ALA A 23 6.04 1.82 13.12
CA ALA A 23 7.27 1.03 13.17
C ALA A 23 7.23 0.02 14.31
N PHE A 24 7.65 -1.20 14.02
CA PHE A 24 7.79 -2.31 14.97
C PHE A 24 9.21 -2.85 14.87
N THR A 25 9.64 -3.61 15.88
CA THR A 25 10.98 -4.21 15.90
C THR A 25 11.24 -5.16 14.73
N THR A 26 10.18 -5.74 14.17
CA THR A 26 10.25 -6.74 13.11
C THR A 26 9.94 -6.20 11.71
N GLY A 27 9.32 -5.03 11.60
CA GLY A 27 8.78 -4.51 10.35
C GLY A 27 8.12 -3.16 10.54
N CYS A 28 7.50 -2.64 9.50
CA CYS A 28 6.65 -1.45 9.62
C CYS A 28 5.35 -1.60 8.85
N LEU A 29 4.29 -1.02 9.40
CA LEU A 29 2.99 -0.91 8.76
C LEU A 29 2.87 0.48 8.12
N ILE A 30 2.88 0.52 6.80
CA ILE A 30 2.66 1.71 6.00
C ILE A 30 1.16 1.81 5.73
N ASN A 31 0.49 2.78 6.34
CA ASN A 31 -0.93 3.03 6.09
C ASN A 31 -1.06 3.99 4.92
N VAL A 32 -1.91 3.65 3.95
CA VAL A 32 -2.29 4.53 2.84
C VAL A 32 -3.79 4.78 2.87
N ASP A 33 -4.19 6.04 2.71
CA ASP A 33 -5.58 6.40 2.49
C ASP A 33 -5.82 6.60 1.00
N ILE A 34 -6.81 5.89 0.47
CA ILE A 34 -7.26 5.95 -0.91
C ILE A 34 -8.64 6.60 -0.89
N VAL A 35 -8.67 7.85 -1.35
CA VAL A 35 -9.89 8.63 -1.50
C VAL A 35 -10.33 8.54 -2.94
N THR A 36 -11.57 8.12 -3.18
CA THR A 36 -12.19 8.08 -4.50
C THR A 36 -13.37 9.04 -4.55
N ARG A 37 -13.61 9.63 -5.71
CA ARG A 37 -14.82 10.43 -6.00
C ARG A 37 -15.24 10.25 -7.45
N ARG A 38 -16.54 10.27 -7.72
CA ARG A 38 -17.08 9.98 -9.06
C ARG A 38 -16.70 11.03 -10.10
N GLY A 39 -16.75 12.32 -9.77
CA GLY A 39 -16.43 13.39 -10.73
C GLY A 39 -17.26 13.25 -12.01
N THR A 40 -16.59 13.15 -13.16
CA THR A 40 -17.21 13.00 -14.48
C THR A 40 -17.42 11.55 -14.92
N LEU A 41 -17.06 10.56 -14.08
CA LEU A 41 -17.24 9.14 -14.42
C LEU A 41 -18.72 8.76 -14.42
N SER A 42 -19.06 7.77 -15.26
CA SER A 42 -20.35 7.09 -15.16
C SER A 42 -20.44 6.35 -13.82
N ARG A 43 -21.66 6.00 -13.39
CA ARG A 43 -21.87 5.24 -12.16
C ARG A 43 -21.14 3.89 -12.21
N ASP A 44 -21.19 3.22 -13.36
CA ASP A 44 -20.59 1.90 -13.57
C ASP A 44 -19.05 1.98 -13.58
N ASP A 45 -18.48 3.01 -14.21
CA ASP A 45 -17.02 3.23 -14.20
C ASP A 45 -16.53 3.58 -12.79
N PHE A 46 -17.28 4.40 -12.04
CA PHE A 46 -16.93 4.73 -10.66
C PHE A 46 -17.02 3.52 -9.75
N GLN A 47 -18.05 2.69 -9.91
CA GLN A 47 -18.17 1.44 -9.18
C GLN A 47 -17.02 0.48 -9.51
N THR A 48 -16.62 0.39 -10.78
CA THR A 48 -15.44 -0.40 -11.21
C THR A 48 -14.16 0.12 -10.56
N LEU A 49 -13.95 1.45 -10.56
CA LEU A 49 -12.83 2.09 -9.88
C LEU A 49 -12.82 1.77 -8.37
N GLN A 50 -13.96 1.93 -7.68
CA GLN A 50 -14.08 1.63 -6.25
C GLN A 50 -13.76 0.18 -5.93
N PHE A 51 -14.25 -0.78 -6.72
CA PHE A 51 -13.95 -2.20 -6.48
C PHE A 51 -12.50 -2.55 -6.78
N SER A 52 -11.85 -1.84 -7.70
CA SER A 52 -10.43 -2.09 -8.02
C SER A 52 -9.45 -1.68 -6.90
N VAL A 53 -9.92 -0.94 -5.87
CA VAL A 53 -9.20 -0.71 -4.59
C VAL A 53 -8.93 -2.02 -3.85
N PHE A 54 -9.67 -3.08 -4.18
CA PHE A 54 -9.47 -4.41 -3.64
C PHE A 54 -8.79 -5.31 -4.69
N PRO A 55 -7.44 -5.31 -4.77
CA PRO A 55 -6.71 -6.21 -5.65
C PRO A 55 -7.15 -7.66 -5.51
N HIS A 56 -7.60 -8.07 -4.32
CA HIS A 56 -8.03 -9.44 -4.08
C HIS A 56 -9.23 -9.88 -4.93
N MET A 57 -10.08 -8.93 -5.34
CA MET A 57 -11.24 -9.13 -6.20
C MET A 57 -10.88 -9.23 -7.69
N ILE A 58 -9.68 -8.81 -8.08
CA ILE A 58 -9.18 -8.92 -9.45
C ILE A 58 -8.71 -10.36 -9.69
N THR A 59 -9.35 -11.02 -10.64
CA THR A 59 -9.07 -12.41 -11.03
C THR A 59 -8.19 -12.45 -12.29
N GLY A 60 -7.58 -13.61 -12.58
CA GLY A 60 -6.89 -13.84 -13.84
C GLY A 60 -5.49 -13.22 -13.99
N VAL A 61 -4.90 -12.66 -12.92
CA VAL A 61 -3.51 -12.17 -12.94
C VAL A 61 -2.55 -13.36 -13.08
N LYS A 62 -1.83 -13.43 -14.21
CA LYS A 62 -0.80 -14.43 -14.49
C LYS A 62 0.58 -13.78 -14.56
N ALA A 63 1.63 -14.48 -14.12
CA ALA A 63 3.00 -13.95 -14.08
C ALA A 63 3.57 -13.63 -15.47
N ASP A 64 3.09 -14.30 -16.52
CA ASP A 64 3.56 -14.19 -17.90
C ASP A 64 2.75 -13.20 -18.75
N GLN A 65 1.77 -12.50 -18.15
CA GLN A 65 0.91 -11.55 -18.83
C GLN A 65 1.10 -10.13 -18.31
N PRO A 66 0.83 -9.10 -19.14
CA PRO A 66 0.75 -7.72 -18.66
C PRO A 66 -0.20 -7.63 -17.47
N LEU A 67 0.22 -6.89 -16.44
CA LEU A 67 -0.60 -6.68 -15.25
C LEU A 67 -1.84 -5.86 -15.62
N PRO A 68 -3.04 -6.24 -15.15
CA PRO A 68 -4.26 -5.49 -15.42
C PRO A 68 -4.18 -4.05 -14.91
N ASP A 69 -4.77 -3.12 -15.65
CA ASP A 69 -4.85 -1.69 -15.28
C ASP A 69 -5.66 -1.43 -14.01
N GLN A 70 -6.55 -2.36 -13.67
CA GLN A 70 -7.33 -2.35 -12.42
C GLN A 70 -6.45 -2.56 -11.18
N LEU A 71 -5.30 -3.21 -11.34
CA LEU A 71 -4.47 -3.61 -10.22
C LEU A 71 -3.79 -2.38 -9.61
N LEU A 72 -4.16 -2.04 -8.37
CA LEU A 72 -3.43 -1.09 -7.54
C LEU A 72 -2.15 -1.73 -7.02
N ARG A 73 -1.01 -1.11 -7.34
CA ARG A 73 0.34 -1.68 -7.12
C ARG A 73 1.12 -0.77 -6.19
N PHE A 74 1.85 -1.39 -5.27
CA PHE A 74 2.82 -0.71 -4.43
C PHE A 74 4.16 -1.42 -4.51
N GLY A 75 5.22 -0.65 -4.30
CA GLY A 75 6.56 -1.19 -4.20
C GLY A 75 7.47 -0.33 -3.34
N VAL A 76 8.55 -0.95 -2.88
CA VAL A 76 9.68 -0.25 -2.28
C VAL A 76 10.96 -0.59 -3.02
N ARG A 77 11.91 0.36 -3.02
CA ARG A 77 13.26 0.14 -3.52
C ARG A 77 14.28 0.79 -2.58
N PHE A 78 15.22 -0.02 -2.12
CA PHE A 78 16.32 0.40 -1.25
C PHE A 78 17.54 0.84 -2.06
N ALA A 79 18.45 1.59 -1.44
CA ALA A 79 19.68 2.07 -2.09
C ALA A 79 20.57 0.90 -2.58
N GLY A 80 20.59 -0.20 -1.82
CA GLY A 80 21.26 -1.45 -2.22
C GLY A 80 20.60 -2.21 -3.39
N GLY A 81 19.55 -1.66 -4.01
CA GLY A 81 18.88 -2.23 -5.18
C GLY A 81 17.82 -3.29 -4.86
N ALA A 82 17.72 -3.74 -3.61
CA ALA A 82 16.67 -4.65 -3.16
C ALA A 82 15.29 -4.00 -3.32
N LYS A 83 14.28 -4.80 -3.74
CA LYS A 83 12.91 -4.35 -3.99
C LYS A 83 11.90 -5.31 -3.40
N ALA A 84 10.75 -4.78 -3.03
CA ALA A 84 9.58 -5.59 -2.67
C ALA A 84 8.33 -4.96 -3.28
N THR A 85 7.40 -5.79 -3.77
CA THR A 85 6.17 -5.32 -4.44
C THR A 85 4.95 -6.11 -4.00
N THR A 86 3.78 -5.48 -4.00
CA THR A 86 2.50 -6.17 -3.78
C THR A 86 2.07 -7.04 -4.96
N VAL A 87 2.73 -6.86 -6.11
CA VAL A 87 2.60 -7.70 -7.30
C VAL A 87 3.46 -8.96 -7.15
N GLY A 88 2.99 -10.11 -7.66
CA GLY A 88 3.75 -11.36 -7.65
C GLY A 88 3.54 -12.22 -6.39
N GLN A 89 3.26 -11.60 -5.24
CA GLN A 89 3.02 -12.28 -3.96
C GLN A 89 1.80 -13.23 -3.98
N ARG A 90 0.85 -13.03 -4.90
CA ARG A 90 -0.35 -13.88 -5.05
C ARG A 90 -0.15 -15.15 -5.89
N LEU A 91 1.00 -15.29 -6.57
CA LEU A 91 1.21 -16.35 -7.56
C LEU A 91 1.74 -17.67 -6.98
N ASP A 92 2.35 -17.66 -5.79
CA ASP A 92 2.84 -18.88 -5.12
C ASP A 92 1.98 -19.24 -3.90
N ARG A 93 0.77 -19.75 -4.15
CA ARG A 93 -0.11 -20.31 -3.08
C ARG A 93 0.39 -21.67 -2.54
N THR A 94 1.48 -22.19 -3.07
CA THR A 94 2.04 -23.52 -2.80
C THR A 94 3.14 -23.51 -1.75
N GLN A 95 3.73 -22.34 -1.46
CA GLN A 95 4.74 -22.21 -0.41
C GLN A 95 4.07 -21.88 0.92
N LEU A 96 4.37 -22.66 1.95
CA LEU A 96 4.05 -22.28 3.33
C LEU A 96 4.75 -20.95 3.64
N PRO A 97 4.05 -19.95 4.20
CA PRO A 97 4.68 -18.70 4.59
C PRO A 97 5.83 -18.97 5.55
N GLN A 98 7.05 -18.57 5.20
CA GLN A 98 8.16 -18.52 6.15
C GLN A 98 7.99 -17.30 7.05
N ASP A 99 8.20 -17.47 8.35
CA ASP A 99 8.13 -16.41 9.35
C ASP A 99 9.45 -16.38 10.15
N PRO A 100 10.35 -15.42 9.93
CA PRO A 100 10.26 -14.32 8.95
C PRO A 100 10.42 -14.75 7.48
N PRO A 101 9.86 -13.99 6.52
CA PRO A 101 10.12 -14.17 5.10
C PRO A 101 11.58 -13.79 4.73
N PRO A 102 12.18 -14.44 3.72
CA PRO A 102 13.51 -14.08 3.24
C PRO A 102 13.49 -12.76 2.46
N GLY A 103 14.32 -11.81 2.88
CA GLY A 103 14.49 -10.52 2.21
C GLY A 103 13.35 -9.54 2.43
N PRO A 104 13.35 -8.39 1.71
CA PRO A 104 12.28 -7.43 1.84
C PRO A 104 11.00 -7.97 1.20
N GLN A 105 9.91 -8.01 1.96
CA GLN A 105 8.58 -8.40 1.51
C GLN A 105 7.60 -7.27 1.84
N LEU A 106 6.78 -6.90 0.85
CA LEU A 106 5.72 -5.91 1.01
C LEU A 106 4.37 -6.60 0.85
N SER A 107 3.73 -6.87 1.98
CA SER A 107 2.47 -7.61 2.05
C SER A 107 1.31 -6.65 2.21
N MET A 108 0.35 -6.73 1.28
CA MET A 108 -0.90 -6.00 1.41
C MET A 108 -1.78 -6.70 2.45
N LEU A 109 -2.02 -6.05 3.58
CA LEU A 109 -2.97 -6.54 4.56
C LEU A 109 -4.38 -6.31 4.01
N LEU A 110 -5.30 -7.23 4.32
CA LEU A 110 -6.71 -7.02 3.97
C LEU A 110 -7.12 -5.68 4.57
N PRO A 111 -7.63 -4.74 3.76
CA PRO A 111 -8.01 -3.43 4.25
C PRO A 111 -9.05 -3.63 5.37
N GLY A 112 -8.82 -2.99 6.52
CA GLY A 112 -9.90 -2.82 7.46
C GLY A 112 -11.00 -2.07 6.73
N MET A 113 -12.21 -2.65 6.68
CA MET A 113 -13.37 -2.05 5.99
C MET A 113 -13.86 -0.82 6.78
N SER A 114 -13.06 0.22 6.84
CA SER A 114 -13.46 1.56 7.26
C SER A 114 -13.84 2.32 6.00
N LEU A 115 -14.94 1.90 5.36
CA LEU A 115 -15.53 2.67 4.28
C LEU A 115 -16.15 3.92 4.90
N ARG A 116 -15.36 4.99 4.97
CA ARG A 116 -15.81 6.27 5.51
C ARG A 116 -16.42 7.06 4.36
N SER A 117 -17.67 6.74 4.04
CA SER A 117 -18.48 7.59 3.18
C SER A 117 -19.95 7.54 3.54
N GLY A 118 -20.56 8.71 3.70
CA GLY A 118 -22.01 8.90 3.68
C GLY A 118 -22.53 9.40 2.33
N ASP A 119 -21.65 9.43 1.32
CA ASP A 119 -21.91 9.93 -0.03
C ASP A 119 -21.69 8.79 -1.03
N GLU A 120 -22.70 8.46 -1.83
CA GLU A 120 -22.59 7.41 -2.85
C GLU A 120 -21.58 7.75 -3.96
N ASP A 121 -21.24 9.04 -4.12
CA ASP A 121 -20.29 9.54 -5.12
C ASP A 121 -18.86 9.73 -4.57
N ALA A 122 -18.59 9.31 -3.33
CA ALA A 122 -17.27 9.37 -2.71
C ALA A 122 -16.96 8.12 -1.87
N GLY A 123 -15.67 7.84 -1.67
CA GLY A 123 -15.20 6.75 -0.84
C GLY A 123 -13.87 7.08 -0.20
N VAL A 124 -13.67 6.63 1.03
CA VAL A 124 -12.35 6.61 1.67
C VAL A 124 -12.08 5.20 2.14
N MET A 125 -10.93 4.66 1.75
CA MET A 125 -10.43 3.37 2.18
C MET A 125 -9.03 3.55 2.77
N THR A 126 -8.79 3.00 3.96
CA THR A 126 -7.45 2.89 4.53
C THR A 126 -6.92 1.49 4.28
N MET A 127 -5.75 1.37 3.67
CA MET A 127 -5.08 0.10 3.40
C MET A 127 -3.73 0.04 4.10
N GLY A 128 -3.47 -1.09 4.76
CA GLY A 128 -2.19 -1.36 5.43
C GLY A 128 -1.26 -2.18 4.54
N LEU A 129 -0.03 -1.72 4.40
CA LEU A 129 1.06 -2.45 3.74
C LEU A 129 2.11 -2.81 4.79
N TRP A 130 2.28 -4.09 5.05
CA TRP A 130 3.29 -4.59 5.97
C TRP A 130 4.61 -4.79 5.23
N LEU A 131 5.63 -4.04 5.61
CA LEU A 131 6.99 -4.17 5.11
C LEU A 131 7.82 -4.96 6.12
N TRP A 132 8.32 -6.12 5.68
CA TRP A 132 9.28 -6.94 6.42
C TRP A 132 10.62 -6.98 5.70
N PRO A 133 11.76 -7.02 6.40
CA PRO A 133 11.92 -6.57 7.79
C PRO A 133 11.76 -5.03 7.86
N SER A 134 12.05 -4.42 9.02
CA SER A 134 12.16 -2.97 9.11
C SER A 134 13.17 -2.44 8.07
N PRO A 135 12.89 -1.30 7.40
CA PRO A 135 13.80 -0.74 6.41
C PRO A 135 15.16 -0.38 7.05
N PRO A 136 16.26 -0.38 6.26
CA PRO A 136 17.55 0.10 6.72
C PRO A 136 17.50 1.58 7.13
N ARG A 137 18.52 2.03 7.89
CA ARG A 137 18.66 3.43 8.36
C ARG A 137 19.14 4.37 7.24
N GLU A 138 18.40 4.39 6.14
CA GLU A 138 18.67 5.19 4.94
C GLU A 138 17.36 5.56 4.26
N SER A 139 17.36 6.59 3.42
CA SER A 139 16.19 6.90 2.59
C SER A 139 15.93 5.77 1.59
N PHE A 140 14.67 5.45 1.36
CA PHE A 140 14.26 4.48 0.35
C PHE A 140 13.04 4.97 -0.41
N GLU A 141 12.84 4.43 -1.61
CA GLU A 141 11.72 4.80 -2.46
C GLU A 141 10.48 3.99 -2.11
N PHE A 142 9.34 4.68 -2.07
CA PHE A 142 8.02 4.09 -2.03
C PHE A 142 7.25 4.47 -3.29
N ALA A 143 6.77 3.46 -4.00
CA ALA A 143 6.13 3.60 -5.30
C ALA A 143 4.65 3.20 -5.23
N VAL A 144 3.82 3.91 -5.96
CA VAL A 144 2.41 3.57 -6.22
C VAL A 144 2.09 3.72 -7.70
N GLU A 145 1.30 2.81 -8.25
CA GLU A 145 0.79 2.85 -9.62
C GLU A 145 -0.64 2.31 -9.64
N TRP A 146 -1.55 3.00 -10.34
CA TRP A 146 -2.93 2.57 -10.49
C TRP A 146 -3.54 3.08 -11.80
N PRO A 147 -3.33 2.35 -12.93
CA PRO A 147 -3.65 2.86 -14.25
C PRO A 147 -5.13 3.18 -14.47
N ILE A 148 -6.07 2.36 -13.98
CA ILE A 148 -7.52 2.64 -14.10
C ILE A 148 -7.94 3.94 -13.40
N ALA A 149 -7.19 4.37 -12.38
CA ALA A 149 -7.42 5.62 -11.66
C ALA A 149 -6.72 6.83 -12.31
N GLY A 150 -5.98 6.61 -13.41
CA GLY A 150 -5.10 7.60 -14.02
C GLY A 150 -3.85 7.91 -13.20
N VAL A 151 -3.47 7.04 -12.26
CA VAL A 151 -2.25 7.19 -11.47
C VAL A 151 -1.12 6.46 -12.19
N GLU A 152 -0.29 7.22 -12.90
CA GLU A 152 1.00 6.75 -13.40
C GLU A 152 1.93 6.38 -12.24
N LEU A 153 3.08 5.75 -12.54
CA LEU A 153 4.08 5.40 -11.54
C LEU A 153 4.54 6.66 -10.79
N SER A 154 4.10 6.78 -9.54
CA SER A 154 4.50 7.84 -8.62
C SER A 154 5.46 7.27 -7.59
N ILE A 155 6.56 7.99 -7.34
CA ILE A 155 7.62 7.58 -6.41
C ILE A 155 7.88 8.74 -5.44
N VAL A 156 7.95 8.40 -4.15
CA VAL A 156 8.36 9.32 -3.08
C VAL A 156 9.50 8.70 -2.29
N GLU A 157 10.35 9.55 -1.68
CA GLU A 157 11.37 9.10 -0.74
C GLU A 157 10.80 9.08 0.69
N LEU A 158 11.06 8.00 1.41
CA LEU A 158 10.74 7.83 2.83
C LEU A 158 12.03 7.76 3.65
N ASP A 159 12.01 8.37 4.83
CA ASP A 159 13.14 8.36 5.77
C ASP A 159 13.16 7.06 6.59
N GLY A 160 14.01 6.12 6.18
CA GLY A 160 14.21 4.86 6.91
C GLY A 160 14.88 5.05 8.27
N THR A 161 15.63 6.14 8.49
CA THR A 161 16.21 6.45 9.81
C THR A 161 15.11 6.79 10.81
N ALA A 162 14.15 7.63 10.41
CA ALA A 162 13.01 7.99 11.26
C ALA A 162 12.15 6.75 11.62
N ILE A 163 11.97 5.83 10.67
CA ILE A 163 11.24 4.57 10.90
C ILE A 163 12.02 3.68 11.87
N ALA A 164 13.33 3.50 11.66
CA ALA A 164 14.16 2.69 12.55
C ALA A 164 14.24 3.27 13.98
N ASP A 165 14.29 4.59 14.13
CA ASP A 165 14.24 5.25 15.43
C ASP A 165 12.88 5.04 16.12
N ALA A 166 11.78 5.07 15.38
CA ALA A 166 10.46 4.74 15.91
C ALA A 166 10.37 3.26 16.33
N ALA A 167 10.96 2.34 15.56
CA ALA A 167 10.99 0.91 15.88
C ALA A 167 11.73 0.64 17.21
N GLN A 168 12.81 1.38 17.51
CA GLN A 168 13.54 1.25 18.79
C GLN A 168 12.71 1.67 20.02
N ARG A 169 11.67 2.50 19.81
CA ARG A 169 10.74 2.92 20.86
C ARG A 169 9.49 2.05 20.93
N ALA A 170 9.35 1.06 20.04
CA ALA A 170 8.21 0.17 20.05
C ALA A 170 8.26 -0.71 21.30
N VAL A 171 7.16 -0.75 22.04
CA VAL A 171 6.98 -1.63 23.20
C VAL A 171 5.97 -2.70 22.80
N PRO A 172 6.20 -3.98 23.16
CA PRO A 172 5.20 -5.01 22.98
C PRO A 172 3.87 -4.60 23.60
N TYR A 173 2.75 -4.94 22.95
CA TYR A 173 1.43 -4.69 23.54
C TYR A 173 1.30 -5.44 24.86
N TRP A 174 1.76 -6.69 24.91
CA TRP A 174 1.76 -7.53 26.10
C TRP A 174 3.21 -7.79 26.59
N PRO A 175 3.48 -7.73 27.90
CA PRO A 175 4.82 -7.96 28.45
C PRO A 175 5.33 -9.39 28.24
N GLU A 176 4.43 -10.36 28.12
CA GLU A 176 4.70 -11.78 27.90
C GLU A 176 3.86 -12.28 26.70
N PRO A 177 4.34 -13.30 25.95
CA PRO A 177 3.65 -13.86 24.79
C PRO A 177 2.28 -14.50 25.10
#